data_AF-A0A2W4TU49-F1
#
_entry.id   AF-A0A2W4TU49-F1
#
_cell.length_a   1.000
_cell.length_b   1.000
_cell.length_c   1.000
_cell.angle_alpha   90.00
_cell.angle_beta   90.00
_cell.angle_gamma   90.00
#
_symmetry.space_group_name_H-M   'P 1'
#
loop_
_entity.id
_entity.type
_entity.pdbx_description
1 polymer ?
#
loop_
_entity_poly.entity_id
_entity_poly.type
_entity_poly.pdbx_seq_one_letter_code
_entity_poly.pdbx_strand_id
1 'polypeptide(L)'
;MAGSAAAAPARARSVKAEALFPVFLKLAGRRVLVVGGGPVAAGKIAGLEAAGADITVVAPGIVDEIRRSGVRIEQRPFEERDLDDVWYVVAAATPEVNAAVARAAEERRLFVNAVDDPPNATAYLGGVVRRGDATVAVSTGGRSPALAGLLREGIDALLPETAVVDRWLEEGDALKAVWRSTGVPMEERRVQMAEVIARAYCGRMPGCAAVASTGGRGPAEPAETNGR
;
A
#
# COMPACT_ATOMS: atom_id res chain seq x y z
N MET A 1 8.32 -65.27 5.63
CA MET A 1 7.28 -64.25 5.93
C MET A 1 7.73 -63.46 7.15
N ALA A 2 8.37 -62.32 6.94
CA ALA A 2 8.50 -61.25 7.94
C ALA A 2 8.76 -59.96 7.15
N GLY A 3 7.76 -59.09 7.13
CA GLY A 3 7.68 -57.91 6.25
C GLY A 3 8.62 -56.80 6.69
N SER A 4 9.32 -56.23 5.72
CA SER A 4 9.98 -54.93 5.84
C SER A 4 8.90 -53.85 5.85
N ALA A 5 8.64 -53.29 7.03
CA ALA A 5 7.80 -52.11 7.16
C ALA A 5 8.61 -50.89 6.74
N ALA A 6 8.33 -50.41 5.52
CA ALA A 6 8.84 -49.14 5.03
C ALA A 6 8.44 -48.01 5.99
N ALA A 7 9.45 -47.30 6.52
CA ALA A 7 9.24 -46.10 7.30
C ALA A 7 8.49 -45.05 6.46
N ALA A 8 7.32 -44.61 6.95
CA ALA A 8 6.56 -43.54 6.33
C ALA A 8 7.42 -42.26 6.23
N PRO A 9 7.33 -41.49 5.13
CA PRO A 9 8.11 -40.26 5.01
C PRO A 9 7.67 -39.28 6.08
N ALA A 10 8.64 -38.72 6.80
CA ALA A 10 8.44 -37.62 7.73
C ALA A 10 7.70 -36.51 6.98
N ARG A 11 6.49 -36.16 7.47
CA ARG A 11 5.71 -35.04 6.92
C ARG A 11 6.60 -33.81 6.95
N ALA A 12 6.95 -33.29 5.78
CA ALA A 12 7.57 -31.98 5.65
C ALA A 12 6.68 -30.99 6.39
N ARG A 13 7.18 -30.44 7.50
CA ARG A 13 6.52 -29.32 8.17
C ARG A 13 6.40 -28.23 7.11
N SER A 14 5.18 -27.92 6.69
CA SER A 14 4.92 -26.74 5.88
C SER A 14 5.37 -25.55 6.71
N VAL A 15 6.47 -24.92 6.32
CA VAL A 15 6.84 -23.62 6.84
C VAL A 15 5.68 -22.71 6.46
N LYS A 16 4.89 -22.31 7.45
CA LYS A 16 3.83 -21.33 7.29
C LYS A 16 4.54 -20.08 6.77
N ALA A 17 4.32 -19.71 5.51
CA ALA A 17 4.92 -18.51 4.94
C ALA A 17 4.67 -17.36 5.94
N GLU A 18 5.74 -16.71 6.39
CA GLU A 18 5.66 -15.66 7.40
C GLU A 18 4.68 -14.60 6.90
N ALA A 19 3.66 -14.31 7.71
CA ALA A 19 2.61 -13.39 7.32
C ALA A 19 3.17 -11.97 7.33
N LEU A 20 3.13 -11.29 6.17
CA LEU A 20 3.46 -9.87 6.09
C LEU A 20 2.42 -9.03 6.83
N PHE A 21 2.88 -8.01 7.55
CA PHE A 21 2.00 -7.02 8.17
C PHE A 21 1.80 -5.83 7.21
N PRO A 22 0.58 -5.54 6.74
CA PRO A 22 0.34 -4.46 5.80
C PRO A 22 0.41 -3.10 6.51
N VAL A 23 1.28 -2.21 6.01
CA VAL A 23 1.44 -0.84 6.53
C VAL A 23 1.52 0.15 5.38
N PHE A 24 1.01 1.36 5.63
CA PHE A 24 1.23 2.52 4.77
C PHE A 24 2.24 3.44 5.45
N LEU A 25 3.37 3.70 4.78
CA LEU A 25 4.47 4.49 5.31
C LEU A 25 4.30 5.98 4.96
N LYS A 26 4.45 6.86 5.95
CA LYS A 26 4.56 8.32 5.74
C LYS A 26 6.01 8.70 5.51
N LEU A 27 6.40 8.86 4.25
CA LEU A 27 7.79 9.16 3.86
C LEU A 27 8.05 10.64 3.54
N ALA A 28 7.03 11.51 3.60
CA ALA A 28 7.18 12.94 3.36
C ALA A 28 8.30 13.55 4.22
N GLY A 29 9.34 14.08 3.57
CA GLY A 29 10.53 14.67 4.20
C GLY A 29 11.43 13.68 4.95
N ARG A 30 11.19 12.37 4.82
CA ARG A 30 12.01 11.32 5.45
C ARG A 30 13.09 10.85 4.49
N ARG A 31 14.30 10.68 5.00
CA ARG A 31 15.43 10.17 4.24
C ARG A 31 15.19 8.72 3.83
N VAL A 32 15.25 8.46 2.53
CA VAL A 32 15.17 7.12 1.91
C VAL A 32 16.41 6.88 1.09
N LEU A 33 17.05 5.73 1.31
CA LEU A 33 18.22 5.32 0.54
C LEU A 33 17.82 4.36 -0.57
N VAL A 34 18.28 4.63 -1.79
CA VAL A 34 18.21 3.69 -2.91
C VAL A 34 19.63 3.25 -3.24
N VAL A 35 19.91 1.96 -3.06
CA VAL A 35 21.22 1.37 -3.39
C VAL A 35 21.10 0.66 -4.74
N GLY A 36 21.87 1.13 -5.73
CA GLY A 36 21.77 0.68 -7.12
C GLY A 36 21.28 1.81 -8.03
N GLY A 37 21.87 1.86 -9.24
CA GLY A 37 21.64 2.94 -10.20
C GLY A 37 21.14 2.47 -11.55
N GLY A 38 20.59 1.26 -11.62
CA GLY A 38 20.05 0.66 -12.83
C GLY A 38 18.56 0.99 -13.08
N PRO A 39 17.97 0.43 -14.15
CA PRO A 39 16.55 0.63 -14.49
C PRO A 39 15.59 0.19 -13.37
N VAL A 40 15.94 -0.86 -12.62
CA VAL A 40 15.14 -1.35 -11.49
C VAL A 40 15.04 -0.29 -10.40
N ALA A 41 16.15 0.37 -10.05
CA ALA A 41 16.17 1.46 -9.09
C ALA A 41 15.37 2.66 -9.61
N ALA A 42 15.53 3.03 -10.88
CA ALA A 42 14.79 4.11 -11.52
C ALA A 42 13.27 3.91 -11.41
N GLY A 43 12.78 2.69 -11.67
CA GLY A 43 11.37 2.34 -11.54
C GLY A 43 10.81 2.42 -10.11
N LYS A 44 11.64 2.50 -9.06
CA LYS A 44 11.20 2.69 -7.67
C LYS A 44 11.19 4.16 -7.26
N ILE A 45 12.04 5.00 -7.86
CA ILE A 45 12.18 6.42 -7.49
C ILE A 45 10.86 7.16 -7.64
N ALA A 46 10.15 7.01 -8.76
CA ALA A 46 8.88 7.71 -9.00
C ALA A 46 7.83 7.47 -7.88
N GLY A 47 7.76 6.24 -7.35
CA GLY A 47 6.85 5.90 -6.25
C GLY A 47 7.26 6.52 -4.91
N LEU A 48 8.56 6.67 -4.67
CA LEU A 48 9.11 7.33 -3.48
C LEU A 48 8.96 8.85 -3.56
N GLU A 49 9.16 9.44 -4.74
CA GLU A 49 8.95 10.88 -5.00
C GLU A 49 7.48 11.25 -4.80
N ALA A 50 6.55 10.44 -5.33
CA ALA A 50 5.12 10.63 -5.09
C ALA A 50 4.73 10.51 -3.61
N ALA A 51 5.54 9.81 -2.79
CA ALA A 51 5.37 9.74 -1.34
C ALA A 51 6.08 10.87 -0.57
N GLY A 52 6.75 11.79 -1.27
CA GLY A 52 7.46 12.94 -0.71
C GLY A 52 8.79 12.60 -0.02
N ALA A 53 9.39 11.45 -0.33
CA ALA A 53 10.66 11.03 0.29
C ALA A 53 11.83 11.97 -0.06
N ASP A 54 12.75 12.18 0.89
CA ASP A 54 14.07 12.76 0.61
C ASP A 54 15.00 11.64 0.14
N ILE A 55 15.12 11.48 -1.17
CA ILE A 55 15.77 10.33 -1.80
C ILE A 55 17.24 10.61 -2.05
N THR A 56 18.09 9.69 -1.60
CA THR A 56 19.50 9.61 -2.01
C THR A 56 19.76 8.28 -2.72
N VAL A 57 20.37 8.34 -3.89
CA VAL A 57 20.79 7.17 -4.67
C VAL A 57 22.30 6.98 -4.54
N VAL A 58 22.74 5.79 -4.15
CA VAL A 58 24.17 5.42 -4.10
C VAL A 58 24.42 4.28 -5.08
N ALA A 59 25.27 4.51 -6.09
CA ALA A 59 25.78 3.45 -6.96
C ALA A 59 26.99 3.92 -7.79
N PRO A 60 27.91 3.00 -8.19
CA PRO A 60 29.03 3.36 -9.08
C PRO A 60 28.59 3.81 -10.48
N GLY A 61 27.52 3.19 -11.00
CA GLY A 61 26.92 3.50 -12.29
C GLY A 61 25.48 3.96 -12.11
N ILE A 62 25.10 5.04 -12.79
CA ILE A 62 23.78 5.68 -12.70
C ILE A 62 23.25 5.89 -14.12
N VAL A 63 22.08 5.33 -14.40
CA VAL A 63 21.36 5.52 -15.68
C VAL A 63 20.78 6.93 -15.79
N ASP A 64 20.60 7.40 -17.03
CA ASP A 64 20.14 8.77 -17.31
C ASP A 64 18.76 9.10 -16.75
N GLU A 65 17.90 8.10 -16.56
CA GLU A 65 16.57 8.27 -15.94
C GLU A 65 16.69 8.78 -14.50
N ILE A 66 17.60 8.20 -13.72
CA ILE A 66 17.88 8.64 -12.35
C ILE A 66 18.54 10.02 -12.35
N ARG A 67 19.45 10.30 -13.30
CA ARG A 67 20.09 11.62 -13.41
C ARG A 67 19.07 12.72 -13.69
N ARG A 68 18.00 12.39 -14.42
CA ARG A 68 16.93 13.33 -14.80
C ARG A 68 15.86 13.51 -13.72
N SER A 69 15.80 12.66 -12.70
CA SER A 69 14.78 12.78 -11.64
C SER A 69 15.08 13.90 -10.63
N GLY A 70 16.34 14.34 -10.52
CA GLY A 70 16.74 15.44 -9.63
C GLY A 70 16.96 15.02 -8.18
N VAL A 71 16.93 13.72 -7.88
CA VAL A 71 17.28 13.17 -6.56
C VAL A 71 18.77 13.37 -6.23
N ARG A 72 19.14 13.29 -4.94
CA ARG A 72 20.55 13.31 -4.55
C ARG A 72 21.25 12.05 -5.06
N ILE A 73 22.40 12.19 -5.72
CA ILE A 73 23.17 11.08 -6.29
C ILE A 73 24.57 11.08 -5.70
N GLU A 74 24.96 9.95 -5.12
CA GLU A 74 26.30 9.64 -4.65
C GLU A 74 26.89 8.58 -5.59
N GLN A 75 27.64 9.03 -6.60
CA GLN A 75 28.19 8.13 -7.63
C GLN A 75 29.44 7.40 -7.12
N ARG A 76 29.24 6.44 -6.23
CA ARG A 76 30.28 5.60 -5.63
C ARG A 76 29.68 4.26 -5.15
N PRO A 77 30.52 3.28 -4.76
CA PRO A 77 30.04 2.08 -4.07
C PRO A 77 29.30 2.42 -2.77
N PHE A 78 28.38 1.52 -2.40
CA PHE A 78 27.69 1.55 -1.11
C PHE A 78 28.67 1.37 0.05
N GLU A 79 28.45 2.13 1.11
CA GLU A 79 29.14 1.99 2.38
C GLU A 79 28.11 1.91 3.51
N GLU A 80 28.38 1.12 4.57
CA GLU A 80 27.38 0.89 5.63
C GLU A 80 26.89 2.18 6.32
N ARG A 81 27.73 3.23 6.37
CA ARG A 81 27.36 4.57 6.86
C ARG A 81 26.28 5.28 6.05
N ASP A 82 26.01 4.83 4.82
CA ASP A 82 24.94 5.39 3.99
C ASP A 82 23.55 5.13 4.58
N LEU A 83 23.44 4.13 5.46
CA LEU A 83 22.24 3.77 6.20
C LEU A 83 22.00 4.63 7.45
N ASP A 84 22.93 5.51 7.80
CA ASP A 84 22.80 6.35 8.97
C ASP A 84 21.71 7.42 8.73
N ASP A 85 20.83 7.60 9.72
CA ASP A 85 19.65 8.49 9.69
C ASP A 85 18.64 8.21 8.55
N VAL A 86 18.61 6.98 8.04
CA VAL A 86 17.66 6.53 7.00
C VAL A 86 16.40 5.93 7.66
N TRP A 87 15.24 6.07 7.00
CA TRP A 87 13.97 5.48 7.46
C TRP A 87 13.57 4.21 6.70
N TYR A 88 14.00 4.11 5.44
CA TYR A 88 13.62 3.04 4.54
C TYR A 88 14.68 2.87 3.45
N VAL A 89 14.90 1.64 3.01
CA VAL A 89 15.92 1.31 2.02
C VAL A 89 15.30 0.55 0.85
N VAL A 90 15.69 0.92 -0.37
CA VAL A 90 15.47 0.11 -1.57
C VAL A 90 16.83 -0.43 -2.01
N ALA A 91 16.97 -1.75 -2.05
CA ALA A 91 18.16 -2.42 -2.55
C ALA A 91 17.86 -2.99 -3.96
N ALA A 92 18.51 -2.42 -4.97
CA ALA A 92 18.35 -2.77 -6.38
C ALA A 92 19.72 -2.80 -7.08
N ALA A 93 20.70 -3.41 -6.42
CA ALA A 93 22.08 -3.56 -6.89
C ALA A 93 22.40 -5.04 -7.19
N THR A 94 23.69 -5.41 -7.20
CA THR A 94 24.09 -6.83 -7.36
C THR A 94 23.72 -7.64 -6.11
N PRO A 95 23.60 -8.98 -6.20
CA PRO A 95 23.26 -9.81 -5.05
C PRO A 95 24.19 -9.61 -3.85
N GLU A 96 25.48 -9.41 -4.08
CA GLU A 96 26.49 -9.20 -3.03
C GLU A 96 26.26 -7.88 -2.30
N VAL A 97 25.93 -6.81 -3.04
CA VAL A 97 25.63 -5.50 -2.47
C VAL A 97 24.29 -5.53 -1.73
N ASN A 98 23.26 -6.18 -2.29
CA ASN A 98 21.96 -6.30 -1.63
C ASN A 98 22.06 -7.06 -0.30
N ALA A 99 22.86 -8.14 -0.25
CA ALA A 99 23.12 -8.88 0.98
C ALA A 99 23.86 -8.03 2.03
N ALA A 100 24.84 -7.22 1.61
CA ALA A 100 25.53 -6.29 2.50
C ALA A 100 24.60 -5.22 3.07
N VAL A 101 23.73 -4.65 2.21
CA VAL A 101 22.69 -3.69 2.61
C VAL A 101 21.74 -4.32 3.62
N ALA A 102 21.22 -5.51 3.35
CA ALA A 102 20.26 -6.20 4.23
C ALA A 102 20.85 -6.46 5.62
N ARG A 103 22.09 -6.98 5.69
CA ARG A 103 22.78 -7.21 6.96
C ARG A 103 22.96 -5.91 7.76
N ALA A 104 23.50 -4.87 7.13
CA ALA A 104 23.77 -3.60 7.80
C ALA A 104 22.48 -2.84 8.20
N ALA A 105 21.39 -3.05 7.44
CA ALA A 105 20.07 -2.51 7.73
C ALA A 105 19.41 -3.20 8.93
N GLU A 106 19.56 -4.52 9.05
CA GLU A 106 19.02 -5.29 10.19
C GLU A 106 19.61 -4.82 11.52
N GLU A 107 20.93 -4.59 11.57
CA GLU A 107 21.62 -4.04 12.74
C GLU A 107 21.06 -2.66 13.17
N ARG A 108 20.56 -1.88 12.19
CA ARG A 108 19.97 -0.55 12.38
C ARG A 108 18.44 -0.56 12.49
N ARG A 109 17.80 -1.74 12.38
CA ARG A 109 16.33 -1.92 12.41
C ARG A 109 15.62 -1.16 11.29
N LEU A 110 16.22 -1.18 10.09
CA LEU A 110 15.68 -0.54 8.89
C LEU A 110 14.92 -1.55 8.03
N PHE A 111 13.77 -1.15 7.51
CA PHE A 111 13.05 -1.93 6.51
C PHE A 111 13.70 -1.80 5.13
N VAL A 112 13.92 -2.94 4.47
CA VAL A 112 14.58 -3.05 3.17
C VAL A 112 13.64 -3.68 2.17
N ASN A 113 13.36 -2.95 1.08
CA ASN A 113 12.84 -3.55 -0.14
C ASN A 113 13.98 -3.97 -1.05
N ALA A 114 14.39 -5.23 -0.94
CA ALA A 114 15.34 -5.83 -1.86
C ALA A 114 14.58 -6.34 -3.09
N VAL A 115 14.78 -5.68 -4.24
CA VAL A 115 14.01 -5.93 -5.45
C VAL A 115 14.45 -7.24 -6.09
N ASP A 116 13.48 -8.11 -6.38
CA ASP A 116 13.70 -9.47 -6.91
C ASP A 116 14.65 -10.34 -6.08
N ASP A 117 14.83 -10.00 -4.79
CA ASP A 117 15.73 -10.67 -3.86
C ASP A 117 15.03 -10.97 -2.51
N PRO A 118 14.09 -11.94 -2.47
CA PRO A 118 13.31 -12.24 -1.26
C PRO A 118 14.12 -12.58 0.00
N PRO A 119 15.26 -13.32 -0.07
CA PRO A 119 16.08 -13.60 1.12
C PRO A 119 16.61 -12.35 1.85
N ASN A 120 16.79 -11.24 1.13
CA ASN A 120 17.33 -9.99 1.66
C ASN A 120 16.25 -8.91 1.88
N ALA A 121 14.97 -9.23 1.66
CA ALA A 121 13.86 -8.30 1.77
C ALA A 121 13.14 -8.42 3.12
N THR A 122 13.07 -7.31 3.86
CA THR A 122 12.23 -7.18 5.08
C THR A 122 10.96 -6.34 4.83
N ALA A 123 10.84 -5.72 3.66
CA ALA A 123 9.65 -5.03 3.19
C ALA A 123 9.33 -5.36 1.73
N TYR A 124 8.05 -5.56 1.45
CA TYR A 124 7.55 -5.95 0.14
C TYR A 124 6.65 -4.86 -0.42
N LEU A 125 6.93 -4.44 -1.65
CA LEU A 125 6.01 -3.63 -2.42
C LEU A 125 4.99 -4.54 -3.12
N GLY A 126 3.76 -4.06 -3.18
CA GLY A 126 2.64 -4.72 -3.85
C GLY A 126 2.22 -4.01 -5.14
N GLY A 127 1.21 -4.56 -5.81
CA GLY A 127 0.48 -3.83 -6.83
C GLY A 127 -0.32 -2.71 -6.16
N VAL A 128 -0.14 -1.46 -6.60
CA VAL A 128 -0.80 -0.29 -6.01
C VAL A 128 -1.78 0.32 -7.00
N VAL A 129 -2.98 0.62 -6.53
CA VAL A 129 -3.98 1.45 -7.22
C VAL A 129 -4.17 2.73 -6.41
N ARG A 130 -4.16 3.87 -7.09
CA ARG A 130 -4.44 5.19 -6.51
C ARG A 130 -5.61 5.86 -7.22
N ARG A 131 -6.50 6.46 -6.42
CA ARG A 131 -7.61 7.32 -6.85
C ARG A 131 -7.69 8.49 -5.88
N GLY A 132 -7.06 9.60 -6.24
CA GLY A 132 -6.86 10.71 -5.32
C GLY A 132 -6.13 10.24 -4.06
N ASP A 133 -6.71 10.51 -2.90
CA ASP A 133 -6.17 10.11 -1.59
C ASP A 133 -6.50 8.66 -1.20
N ALA A 134 -7.35 7.94 -1.96
CA ALA A 134 -7.60 6.54 -1.73
C ALA A 134 -6.51 5.67 -2.36
N THR A 135 -5.89 4.81 -1.55
CA THR A 135 -4.86 3.87 -1.99
C THR A 135 -5.26 2.44 -1.65
N VAL A 136 -5.17 1.54 -2.62
CA VAL A 136 -5.26 0.09 -2.42
C VAL A 136 -3.92 -0.54 -2.76
N ALA A 137 -3.37 -1.35 -1.85
CA ALA A 137 -2.16 -2.12 -2.06
C ALA A 137 -2.47 -3.62 -1.98
N VAL A 138 -2.04 -4.37 -2.99
CA VAL A 138 -2.24 -5.81 -3.10
C VAL A 138 -0.90 -6.52 -3.03
N SER A 139 -0.76 -7.48 -2.11
CA SER A 139 0.42 -8.32 -2.01
C SER A 139 0.04 -9.79 -1.95
N THR A 140 0.88 -10.64 -2.55
CA THR A 140 0.80 -12.10 -2.44
C THR A 140 1.90 -12.66 -1.55
N GLY A 141 2.55 -11.82 -0.73
CA GLY A 141 3.68 -12.23 0.11
C GLY A 141 4.89 -12.70 -0.70
N GLY A 142 5.12 -12.09 -1.87
CA GLY A 142 6.18 -12.51 -2.80
C GLY A 142 5.91 -13.81 -3.56
N ARG A 143 4.79 -14.51 -3.28
CA ARG A 143 4.52 -15.84 -3.87
C ARG A 143 4.08 -15.82 -5.33
N SER A 144 3.39 -14.76 -5.76
CA SER A 144 2.92 -14.64 -7.14
C SER A 144 2.77 -13.18 -7.55
N PRO A 145 3.81 -12.58 -8.14
CA PRO A 145 3.75 -11.22 -8.68
C PRO A 145 2.70 -11.08 -9.78
N ALA A 146 2.57 -12.10 -10.65
CA ALA A 146 1.58 -12.11 -11.73
C ALA A 146 0.14 -12.03 -11.19
N LEU A 147 -0.20 -12.82 -10.16
CA LEU A 147 -1.52 -12.74 -9.53
C LEU A 147 -1.75 -11.39 -8.85
N ALA A 148 -0.74 -10.84 -8.17
CA ALA A 148 -0.84 -9.51 -7.57
C ALA A 148 -1.12 -8.42 -8.63
N GLY A 149 -0.50 -8.54 -9.81
CA GLY A 149 -0.74 -7.68 -10.97
C GLY A 149 -2.19 -7.76 -11.48
N LEU A 150 -2.70 -8.97 -11.69
CA LEU A 150 -4.10 -9.18 -12.14
C LEU A 150 -5.12 -8.69 -11.12
N LEU A 151 -4.88 -8.90 -9.82
CA LEU A 151 -5.74 -8.39 -8.76
C LEU A 151 -5.74 -6.86 -8.71
N ARG A 152 -4.56 -6.24 -8.86
CA ARG A 152 -4.43 -4.78 -8.98
C ARG A 152 -5.26 -4.27 -10.16
N GLU A 153 -5.15 -4.89 -11.34
CA GLU A 153 -5.91 -4.50 -12.54
C GLU A 153 -7.42 -4.65 -12.36
N GLY A 154 -7.87 -5.76 -11.77
CA GLY A 154 -9.28 -5.96 -11.46
C GLY A 154 -9.83 -4.89 -10.50
N ILE A 155 -9.08 -4.56 -9.44
CA ILE A 155 -9.47 -3.51 -8.49
C ILE A 155 -9.46 -2.13 -9.17
N ASP A 156 -8.46 -1.85 -9.99
CA ASP A 156 -8.34 -0.61 -10.75
C ASP A 156 -9.55 -0.39 -11.66
N ALA A 157 -10.01 -1.44 -12.34
CA ALA A 157 -11.21 -1.40 -13.20
C ALA A 157 -12.52 -1.24 -12.41
N LEU A 158 -12.58 -1.70 -11.15
CA LEU A 158 -13.77 -1.61 -10.30
C LEU A 158 -13.90 -0.27 -9.57
N LEU A 159 -12.78 0.38 -9.25
CA LEU A 159 -12.79 1.69 -8.61
C LEU A 159 -13.25 2.76 -9.62
N PRO A 160 -14.14 3.69 -9.21
CA PRO A 160 -14.62 4.72 -10.11
C PRO A 160 -13.52 5.77 -10.34
N GLU A 161 -13.83 6.75 -11.17
CA GLU A 161 -12.94 7.88 -11.43
C GLU A 161 -12.63 8.65 -10.14
N THR A 162 -11.46 9.29 -10.11
CA THR A 162 -10.94 10.04 -8.95
C THR A 162 -11.96 10.99 -8.36
N ALA A 163 -12.68 11.76 -9.18
CA ALA A 163 -13.68 12.73 -8.69
C ALA A 163 -14.84 12.09 -7.88
N VAL A 164 -15.18 10.82 -8.17
CA VAL A 164 -16.20 10.09 -7.40
C VAL A 164 -15.62 9.60 -6.07
N VAL A 165 -14.38 9.12 -6.10
CA VAL A 165 -13.68 8.66 -4.89
C VAL A 165 -13.42 9.82 -3.93
N ASP A 166 -13.01 10.97 -4.43
CA ASP A 166 -12.80 12.18 -3.63
C ASP A 166 -14.10 12.61 -2.92
N ARG A 167 -15.23 12.56 -3.63
CA ARG A 167 -16.55 12.82 -3.02
C ARG A 167 -16.88 11.85 -1.88
N TRP A 168 -16.54 10.56 -2.01
CA TRP A 168 -16.74 9.61 -0.91
C TRP A 168 -15.94 10.00 0.33
N LEU A 169 -14.71 10.49 0.14
CA LEU A 169 -13.87 10.93 1.24
C LEU A 169 -14.44 12.19 1.90
N GLU A 170 -14.89 13.17 1.11
CA GLU A 170 -15.55 14.39 1.60
C GLU A 170 -16.84 14.07 2.39
N GLU A 171 -17.74 13.25 1.83
CA GLU A 171 -18.96 12.83 2.52
C GLU A 171 -18.62 12.02 3.79
N GLY A 172 -17.60 11.18 3.73
CA GLY A 172 -17.08 10.45 4.88
C GLY A 172 -16.55 11.35 6.00
N ASP A 173 -15.86 12.44 5.64
CA ASP A 173 -15.39 13.44 6.59
C ASP A 173 -16.54 14.19 7.25
N ALA A 174 -17.56 14.57 6.47
CA ALA A 174 -18.79 15.19 6.99
C ALA A 174 -19.53 14.24 7.98
N LEU A 175 -19.67 12.96 7.62
CA LEU A 175 -20.27 11.95 8.51
C LEU A 175 -19.48 11.77 9.81
N LYS A 176 -18.14 11.74 9.74
CA LYS A 176 -17.28 11.66 10.94
C LYS A 176 -17.51 12.83 11.90
N ALA A 177 -17.75 14.04 11.39
CA ALA A 177 -18.08 15.20 12.22
C ALA A 177 -19.43 15.00 12.94
N VAL A 178 -20.45 14.53 12.22
CA VAL A 178 -21.77 14.23 12.78
C VAL A 178 -21.67 13.15 13.86
N TRP A 179 -21.05 12.00 13.57
CA TRP A 179 -20.91 10.88 14.51
C TRP A 179 -20.27 11.27 15.84
N ARG A 180 -19.26 12.14 15.79
CA ARG A 180 -18.58 12.65 16.99
C ARG A 180 -19.50 13.53 17.84
N SER A 181 -20.34 14.33 17.20
CA SER A 181 -21.25 15.25 17.89
C SER A 181 -22.51 14.56 18.46
N THR A 182 -23.01 13.53 17.79
CA THR A 182 -24.29 12.87 18.15
C THR A 182 -24.15 11.49 18.78
N GLY A 183 -22.93 10.95 18.87
CA GLY A 183 -22.66 9.68 19.56
C GLY A 183 -23.15 8.44 18.82
N VAL A 184 -23.22 8.47 17.47
CA VAL A 184 -23.71 7.35 16.65
C VAL A 184 -22.92 6.05 16.94
N PRO A 185 -23.59 4.91 17.23
CA PRO A 185 -22.95 3.61 17.42
C PRO A 185 -22.15 3.14 16.20
N MET A 186 -21.09 2.36 16.41
CA MET A 186 -20.17 1.93 15.34
C MET A 186 -20.85 1.12 14.23
N GLU A 187 -21.86 0.34 14.59
CA GLU A 187 -22.65 -0.52 13.69
C GLU A 187 -23.41 0.31 12.65
N GLU A 188 -23.97 1.46 13.07
CA GLU A 188 -24.71 2.37 12.20
C GLU A 188 -23.80 3.17 11.25
N ARG A 189 -22.59 3.52 11.70
CA ARG A 189 -21.60 4.24 10.88
C ARG A 189 -21.25 3.50 9.60
N ARG A 190 -21.15 2.17 9.68
CA ARG A 190 -20.85 1.30 8.52
C ARG A 190 -21.96 1.37 7.48
N VAL A 191 -23.22 1.38 7.90
CA VAL A 191 -24.38 1.44 7.01
C VAL A 191 -24.38 2.77 6.25
N GLN A 192 -24.22 3.89 6.96
CA GLN A 192 -24.19 5.22 6.36
C GLN A 192 -23.05 5.39 5.35
N MET A 193 -21.85 4.88 5.65
CA MET A 193 -20.75 4.88 4.69
C MET A 193 -21.03 3.98 3.48
N ALA A 194 -21.64 2.82 3.69
CA ALA A 194 -22.02 1.93 2.58
C ALA A 194 -23.03 2.60 1.64
N GLU A 195 -23.96 3.41 2.15
CA GLU A 195 -24.91 4.17 1.35
C GLU A 195 -24.24 5.28 0.51
N VAL A 196 -23.20 5.94 1.04
CA VAL A 196 -22.36 6.89 0.27
C VAL A 196 -21.74 6.19 -0.94
N ILE A 197 -21.11 5.03 -0.71
CA ILE A 197 -20.47 4.26 -1.79
C ILE A 197 -21.52 3.75 -2.78
N ALA A 198 -22.61 3.15 -2.30
CA ALA A 198 -23.64 2.54 -3.15
C ALA A 198 -24.28 3.55 -4.11
N ARG A 199 -24.53 4.79 -3.66
CA ARG A 199 -25.12 5.86 -4.49
C ARG A 199 -24.30 6.14 -5.76
N ALA A 200 -22.99 6.02 -5.70
CA ALA A 200 -22.11 6.22 -6.86
C ALA A 200 -22.13 5.05 -7.86
N TYR A 201 -22.58 3.86 -7.44
CA TYR A 201 -22.70 2.68 -8.29
C TYR A 201 -24.14 2.37 -8.72
N CYS A 202 -25.13 3.12 -8.21
CA CYS A 202 -26.52 3.02 -8.65
C CYS A 202 -26.62 3.23 -10.17
N GLY A 203 -27.21 2.25 -10.86
CA GLY A 203 -27.34 2.25 -12.33
C GLY A 203 -26.09 1.81 -13.12
N ARG A 204 -24.93 1.62 -12.47
CA ARG A 204 -23.69 1.15 -13.13
C ARG A 204 -23.41 -0.34 -12.92
N MET A 205 -23.94 -0.96 -11.86
CA MET A 205 -23.87 -2.41 -11.67
C MET A 205 -25.13 -3.12 -12.18
N PRO A 206 -25.02 -4.24 -12.90
CA PRO A 206 -26.18 -5.08 -13.25
C PRO A 206 -26.93 -5.49 -11.98
N GLY A 207 -28.20 -5.10 -11.84
CA GLY A 207 -29.06 -5.45 -10.69
C GLY A 207 -29.25 -4.38 -9.60
N CYS A 208 -28.65 -3.19 -9.71
CA CYS A 208 -28.70 -2.14 -8.67
C CYS A 208 -30.00 -1.29 -8.66
N ALA A 209 -31.13 -1.81 -9.14
CA ALA A 209 -32.39 -1.06 -9.24
C ALA A 209 -33.14 -0.90 -7.90
N ALA A 210 -32.62 -1.40 -6.77
CA ALA A 210 -33.42 -1.56 -5.54
C ALA A 210 -33.09 -0.59 -4.38
N VAL A 211 -32.04 0.25 -4.47
CA VAL A 211 -31.66 1.13 -3.34
C VAL A 211 -32.19 2.57 -3.48
N ALA A 212 -32.82 2.91 -4.60
CA ALA A 212 -33.27 4.27 -4.88
C ALA A 212 -34.64 4.66 -4.26
N SER A 213 -35.31 3.80 -3.46
CA SER A 213 -36.71 4.06 -3.07
C SER A 213 -37.09 3.90 -1.60
N THR A 214 -36.17 3.77 -0.65
CA THR A 214 -36.52 3.93 0.78
C THR A 214 -36.15 5.33 1.27
N GLY A 215 -37.09 6.26 1.10
CA GLY A 215 -36.98 7.66 1.48
C GLY A 215 -36.60 7.84 2.95
N GLY A 216 -35.51 8.58 3.16
CA GLY A 216 -35.17 9.18 4.45
C GLY A 216 -36.24 10.18 4.85
N ARG A 217 -36.83 9.97 6.03
CA ARG A 217 -37.61 10.99 6.73
C ARG A 217 -36.67 12.16 7.01
N GLY A 218 -36.90 13.30 6.37
CA GLY A 218 -36.27 14.56 6.73
C GLY A 218 -36.61 14.95 8.17
N PRO A 219 -35.79 15.79 8.83
CA PRO A 219 -36.09 16.26 10.19
C PRO A 219 -37.40 17.05 10.17
N ALA A 220 -38.30 16.71 11.09
CA ALA A 220 -39.59 17.38 11.25
C ALA A 220 -39.38 18.86 11.64
N GLU A 221 -40.06 19.76 10.92
CA GLU A 221 -40.18 21.18 11.30
C GLU A 221 -40.86 21.32 12.68
N PRO A 222 -40.40 22.24 13.54
CA PRO A 222 -41.05 22.50 14.81
C PRO A 222 -42.38 23.25 14.58
N ALA A 223 -43.44 22.73 15.19
CA ALA A 223 -44.78 23.30 15.15
C ALA A 223 -44.83 24.70 15.76
N GLU A 224 -45.34 25.66 15.00
CA GLU A 224 -45.75 26.99 15.48
C GLU A 224 -46.92 26.83 16.47
N THR A 225 -46.67 27.11 17.74
CA THR A 225 -47.71 27.32 18.75
C THR A 225 -48.22 28.75 18.66
N ASN A 226 -49.36 28.94 17.99
CA ASN A 226 -50.09 30.21 18.00
C ASN A 226 -50.88 30.33 19.32
N GLY A 227 -50.47 31.26 20.19
CA GLY A 227 -51.15 31.58 21.43
C GLY A 227 -52.33 32.53 21.22
N ARG A 228 -53.48 32.19 21.81
CA ARG A 228 -54.55 33.11 22.20
C ARG A 228 -54.84 32.91 23.68
#